data_AF-A0A2D9Y4F4-F1
#
_entry.id   AF-A0A2D9Y4F4-F1
#
_cell.length_a   1.000
_cell.length_b   1.000
_cell.length_c   1.000
_cell.angle_alpha   90.00
_cell.angle_beta   90.00
_cell.angle_gamma   90.00
#
_symmetry.space_group_name_H-M   'P 1'
#
loop_
_entity.id
_entity.type
_entity.pdbx_description
1 polymer ?
#
loop_
_entity_poly.entity_id
_entity_poly.type
_entity_poly.pdbx_seq_one_letter_code
_entity_poly.pdbx_strand_id
1 'polypeptide(L)'
;MNYYNLVIKEDVSKEILKLLKKYWKFVDGVFVNKRSDLAEKLGMTIEEVTKVVRDNSTMVIVLKCIQCDDYFNENAFSQTRFLKLMNTSNYCCEGCEFKMELKRLKRIEEEKETERLRIDGIQKSLNNYDREVLAGLGVKERYFLRKICQFEGNGRTIYGFIMRNEYQITWSELSALENMDVIYVIRNGNFLVRVLYPESLLADIKLADDSAMKHATPKSKEEPNVLNFKVSENAFKKENQVIPLYQSIQTFERDFLVKANVKYVCAIWERSDCLINISLKPVDTIINSRETPLWQEPRHIRDVINEYWNKKKDGY
;
A
#
# COMPACT_ATOMS: atom_id res chain seq x y z
N MET A 1 -9.80 -43.60 5.51
CA MET A 1 -9.70 -44.42 6.73
C MET A 1 -8.24 -44.43 7.12
N ASN A 2 -7.90 -43.94 8.31
CA ASN A 2 -6.50 -43.87 8.74
C ASN A 2 -6.08 -45.23 9.29
N TYR A 3 -4.93 -45.72 8.86
CA TYR A 3 -4.34 -46.95 9.38
C TYR A 3 -3.42 -46.60 10.54
N TYR A 4 -3.39 -47.43 11.59
CA TYR A 4 -2.46 -47.24 12.69
C TYR A 4 -1.92 -48.58 13.17
N ASN A 5 -0.69 -48.55 13.68
CA ASN A 5 -0.02 -49.71 14.24
C ASN A 5 0.68 -49.34 15.55
N LEU A 6 0.55 -50.21 16.55
CA LEU A 6 1.23 -50.07 17.83
C LEU A 6 2.61 -50.71 17.73
N VAL A 7 3.66 -49.89 17.86
CA VAL A 7 5.06 -50.34 17.94
C VAL A 7 5.48 -50.34 19.41
N ILE A 8 5.99 -51.47 19.88
CA ILE A 8 6.50 -51.67 21.24
C ILE A 8 7.95 -52.14 21.11
N LYS A 9 8.84 -51.63 21.97
CA LYS A 9 10.25 -52.07 22.02
C LYS A 9 10.34 -53.57 22.33
N GLU A 10 11.33 -54.25 21.76
CA GLU A 10 11.47 -55.72 21.89
C GLU A 10 11.80 -56.16 23.32
N ASP A 11 12.65 -55.41 24.04
CA ASP A 11 13.16 -55.77 25.37
C ASP A 11 12.30 -55.31 26.56
N VAL A 12 10.97 -55.40 26.45
CA VAL A 12 10.06 -55.02 27.54
C VAL A 12 9.65 -56.22 28.40
N SER A 13 9.55 -56.02 29.71
CA SER A 13 9.02 -57.05 30.61
C SER A 13 7.56 -57.42 30.23
N LYS A 14 7.14 -58.64 30.56
CA LYS A 14 5.75 -59.11 30.30
C LYS A 14 4.70 -58.20 30.94
N GLU A 15 5.02 -57.64 32.10
CA GLU A 15 4.17 -56.69 32.84
C GLU A 15 4.02 -55.37 32.09
N ILE A 16 5.14 -54.80 31.64
CA ILE A 16 5.15 -53.57 30.82
C ILE A 16 4.40 -53.79 29.52
N LEU A 17 4.64 -54.90 28.82
CA LEU A 17 3.91 -55.24 27.59
C LEU A 17 2.40 -55.27 27.79
N LYS A 18 1.93 -55.83 28.92
CA LYS A 18 0.51 -55.88 29.28
C LYS A 18 -0.05 -54.48 29.59
N LEU A 19 0.72 -53.63 30.28
CA LEU A 19 0.37 -52.22 30.51
C LEU A 19 0.22 -51.48 29.17
N LEU A 20 1.19 -51.59 28.27
CA LEU A 20 1.20 -50.86 26.99
C LEU A 20 0.02 -51.26 26.10
N LYS A 21 -0.27 -52.56 26.00
CA LYS A 21 -1.43 -53.06 25.26
C LYS A 21 -2.76 -52.57 25.84
N LYS A 22 -2.87 -52.47 27.16
CA LYS A 22 -4.08 -51.92 27.82
C LYS A 22 -4.20 -50.42 27.62
N TYR A 23 -3.10 -49.68 27.72
CA TYR A 23 -3.05 -48.24 27.49
C TYR A 23 -3.50 -47.87 26.08
N TRP A 24 -3.01 -48.58 25.06
CA TRP A 24 -3.35 -48.31 23.66
C TRP A 24 -4.64 -48.99 23.18
N LYS A 25 -5.42 -49.62 24.07
CA LYS A 25 -6.69 -50.26 23.68
C LYS A 25 -7.71 -49.20 23.26
N PHE A 26 -7.94 -49.11 21.96
CA PHE A 26 -8.85 -48.16 21.31
C PHE A 26 -10.03 -48.91 20.68
N VAL A 27 -11.25 -48.59 21.10
CA VAL A 27 -12.49 -49.25 20.67
C VAL A 27 -13.54 -48.18 20.44
N ASP A 28 -14.25 -48.25 19.31
CA ASP A 28 -15.35 -47.34 18.95
C ASP A 28 -14.99 -45.84 19.09
N GLY A 29 -13.78 -45.46 18.68
CA GLY A 29 -13.34 -44.07 18.71
C GLY A 29 -12.84 -43.59 20.09
N VAL A 30 -12.79 -44.45 21.11
CA VAL A 30 -12.41 -44.07 22.48
C VAL A 30 -11.36 -45.01 23.05
N PHE A 31 -10.45 -44.46 23.86
CA PHE A 31 -9.50 -45.26 24.64
C PHE A 31 -10.19 -45.88 25.87
N VAL A 32 -10.09 -47.20 25.99
CA VAL A 32 -10.77 -47.96 27.04
C VAL A 32 -10.22 -47.66 28.43
N ASN A 33 -8.93 -47.35 28.54
CA ASN A 33 -8.28 -47.10 29.83
C ASN A 33 -7.62 -45.71 29.86
N LYS A 34 -7.86 -44.95 30.93
CA LYS A 34 -7.12 -43.73 31.21
C LYS A 34 -5.82 -44.05 31.95
N ARG A 35 -4.88 -43.09 31.95
CA ARG A 35 -3.62 -43.20 32.69
C ARG A 35 -3.83 -43.35 34.19
N SER A 36 -4.78 -42.61 34.76
CA SER A 36 -5.17 -42.68 36.17
C SER A 36 -5.55 -44.10 36.58
N ASP A 37 -6.40 -44.74 35.77
CA ASP A 37 -6.97 -46.05 36.09
C ASP A 37 -5.91 -47.15 36.01
N LEU A 38 -4.92 -46.99 35.12
CA LEU A 38 -3.79 -47.91 35.00
C LEU A 38 -2.78 -47.71 36.12
N ALA A 39 -2.55 -46.46 36.53
CA ALA A 39 -1.65 -46.11 37.63
C ALA A 39 -2.15 -46.74 38.96
N GLU A 40 -3.43 -46.53 39.29
CA GLU A 40 -4.07 -47.10 40.48
C GLU A 40 -4.01 -48.64 40.50
N LYS A 41 -4.38 -49.30 39.38
CA LYS A 41 -4.39 -50.76 39.28
C LYS A 41 -3.01 -51.43 39.41
N LEU A 42 -1.94 -50.68 39.17
CA LEU A 42 -0.57 -51.19 39.17
C LEU A 42 0.26 -50.67 40.34
N GLY A 43 -0.32 -49.84 41.22
CA GLY A 43 0.42 -49.21 42.31
C GLY A 43 1.51 -48.26 41.82
N MET A 44 1.34 -47.67 40.64
CA MET A 44 2.27 -46.73 40.02
C MET A 44 1.72 -45.30 40.10
N THR A 45 2.57 -44.31 39.92
CA THR A 45 2.13 -42.92 39.68
C THR A 45 1.74 -42.72 38.22
N ILE A 46 0.93 -41.68 37.94
CA ILE A 46 0.56 -41.31 36.56
C ILE A 46 1.80 -40.94 35.72
N GLU A 47 2.82 -40.38 36.37
CA GLU A 47 4.09 -39.99 35.76
C GLU A 47 4.90 -41.21 35.35
N GLU A 48 4.97 -42.23 36.20
CA GLU A 48 5.63 -43.51 35.88
C GLU A 48 4.95 -44.20 34.71
N VAL A 49 3.61 -44.27 34.69
CA VAL A 49 2.86 -44.81 33.55
C VAL A 49 3.15 -44.01 32.28
N THR A 50 3.17 -42.67 32.38
CA THR A 50 3.46 -41.79 31.24
C THR A 50 4.88 -42.01 30.71
N LYS A 51 5.85 -42.17 31.60
CA LYS A 51 7.25 -42.45 31.26
C LYS A 51 7.38 -43.82 30.58
N VAL A 52 6.81 -44.86 31.17
CA VAL A 52 6.81 -46.22 30.59
C VAL A 52 6.19 -46.23 29.19
N VAL A 53 5.04 -45.60 29.01
CA VAL A 53 4.38 -45.49 27.69
C VAL A 53 5.27 -44.78 26.68
N ARG A 54 5.79 -43.60 27.02
CA ARG A 54 6.63 -42.78 26.14
C ARG A 54 7.90 -43.51 25.73
N ASP A 55 8.54 -44.17 26.69
CA ASP A 55 9.86 -44.76 26.49
C ASP A 55 9.78 -46.11 25.76
N ASN A 56 8.65 -46.81 25.83
CA ASN A 56 8.55 -48.21 25.36
C ASN A 56 7.50 -48.44 24.26
N SER A 57 6.70 -47.44 23.92
CA SER A 57 5.68 -47.58 22.88
C SER A 57 5.51 -46.34 22.03
N THR A 58 5.06 -46.55 20.80
CA THR A 58 4.67 -45.48 19.89
C THR A 58 3.54 -46.00 19.03
N MET A 59 2.49 -45.20 18.87
CA MET A 59 1.45 -45.48 17.89
C MET A 59 1.81 -44.80 16.58
N VAL A 60 2.07 -45.58 15.53
CA VAL A 60 2.38 -45.09 14.19
C VAL A 60 1.09 -44.96 13.41
N ILE A 61 0.79 -43.78 12.89
CA ILE A 61 -0.43 -43.47 12.14
C ILE A 61 -0.05 -43.15 10.70
N VAL A 62 -0.68 -43.84 9.75
CA VAL A 62 -0.55 -43.56 8.32
C VAL A 62 -1.55 -42.48 7.95
N LEU A 63 -1.05 -41.31 7.59
CA LEU A 63 -1.83 -40.14 7.20
C LEU A 63 -1.65 -39.86 5.71
N LYS A 64 -2.63 -39.21 5.11
CA LYS A 64 -2.61 -38.77 3.71
C LYS A 64 -2.43 -37.26 3.65
N CYS A 65 -1.45 -36.80 2.89
CA CYS A 65 -1.22 -35.38 2.64
C CYS A 65 -2.33 -34.81 1.74
N ILE A 66 -2.94 -33.70 2.12
CA ILE A 66 -3.98 -33.03 1.32
C ILE A 66 -3.43 -32.31 0.08
N GLN A 67 -2.12 -32.05 0.03
CA GLN A 67 -1.50 -31.26 -1.03
C GLN A 67 -0.94 -32.13 -2.16
N CYS A 68 -0.35 -33.27 -1.83
CA CYS A 68 0.27 -34.16 -2.81
C CYS A 68 -0.34 -35.56 -2.85
N ASP A 69 -1.37 -35.84 -2.04
CA ASP A 69 -2.00 -37.15 -1.90
C ASP A 69 -1.08 -38.29 -1.41
N ASP A 70 0.19 -38.01 -1.10
CA ASP A 70 1.14 -38.99 -0.56
C ASP A 70 0.78 -39.43 0.86
N TYR A 71 1.15 -40.67 1.18
CA TYR A 71 1.00 -41.22 2.53
C TYR A 71 2.30 -41.06 3.31
N PHE A 72 2.18 -40.71 4.59
CA PHE A 72 3.31 -40.58 5.50
C PHE A 72 2.95 -41.04 6.91
N ASN A 73 3.98 -41.40 7.67
CA ASN A 73 3.81 -41.93 9.02
C ASN A 73 4.03 -40.82 10.04
N GLU A 74 3.12 -40.73 10.99
CA GLU A 74 3.22 -39.85 12.16
C GLU A 74 3.25 -40.67 13.45
N ASN A 75 4.05 -40.22 14.40
CA ASN A 75 4.25 -40.91 15.66
C ASN A 75 3.45 -40.24 16.78
N ALA A 76 2.59 -41.01 17.44
CA ALA A 76 1.87 -40.60 18.63
C ALA A 76 2.42 -41.32 19.88
N PHE A 77 3.05 -40.55 20.75
CA PHE A 77 3.58 -41.02 22.05
C PHE A 77 2.55 -40.90 23.18
N SER A 78 1.32 -40.48 22.89
CA SER A 78 0.22 -40.39 23.86
C SER A 78 -1.14 -40.54 23.19
N GLN A 79 -2.14 -40.98 23.96
CA GLN A 79 -3.54 -41.03 23.55
C GLN A 79 -4.04 -39.66 23.05
N THR A 80 -3.67 -38.56 23.71
CA THR A 80 -4.08 -37.21 23.31
C THR A 80 -3.51 -36.82 21.95
N ARG A 81 -2.22 -37.08 21.70
CA ARG A 81 -1.60 -36.85 20.38
C ARG A 81 -2.24 -37.74 19.32
N PHE A 82 -2.53 -39.00 19.64
CA PHE A 82 -3.21 -39.92 18.73
C PHE A 82 -4.60 -39.41 18.35
N LEU A 83 -5.44 -38.99 19.31
CA LEU A 83 -6.77 -38.45 19.03
C LEU A 83 -6.69 -37.17 18.19
N LYS A 84 -5.76 -36.26 18.51
CA LYS A 84 -5.51 -35.07 17.68
C LYS A 84 -5.14 -35.49 16.27
N LEU A 85 -4.33 -36.54 16.13
CA LEU A 85 -3.88 -37.03 14.84
C LEU A 85 -5.02 -37.71 14.04
N MET A 86 -5.92 -38.42 14.70
CA MET A 86 -7.06 -39.07 14.04
C MET A 86 -8.18 -38.09 13.66
N ASN A 87 -8.36 -37.01 14.42
CA ASN A 87 -9.45 -36.06 14.22
C ASN A 87 -9.15 -34.92 13.25
N THR A 88 -7.87 -34.65 12.93
CA THR A 88 -7.53 -33.64 11.93
C THR A 88 -7.66 -34.26 10.53
N SER A 89 -8.41 -33.64 9.63
CA SER A 89 -8.55 -34.09 8.24
C SER A 89 -7.54 -33.46 7.29
N ASN A 90 -6.91 -32.36 7.70
CA ASN A 90 -6.09 -31.51 6.85
C ASN A 90 -4.60 -31.66 7.19
N TYR A 91 -4.00 -32.78 6.79
CA TYR A 91 -2.58 -33.01 6.96
C TYR A 91 -1.77 -32.53 5.78
N CYS A 92 -0.69 -31.82 6.04
CA CYS A 92 0.31 -31.50 5.06
C CYS A 92 1.59 -32.26 5.42
N CYS A 93 2.20 -32.96 4.46
CA CYS A 93 3.51 -33.56 4.68
C CYS A 93 4.57 -32.46 4.75
N GLU A 94 5.69 -32.74 5.44
CA GLU A 94 6.80 -31.80 5.61
C GLU A 94 7.29 -31.23 4.27
N GLY A 95 7.37 -32.06 3.23
CA GLY A 95 7.79 -31.64 1.90
C GLY A 95 6.84 -30.61 1.26
N CYS A 96 5.53 -30.74 1.49
CA CYS A 96 4.56 -29.76 1.03
C CYS A 96 4.53 -28.51 1.90
N GLU A 97 4.68 -28.64 3.22
CA GLU A 97 4.82 -27.49 4.13
C GLU A 97 6.03 -26.64 3.74
N PHE A 98 7.17 -27.27 3.51
CA PHE A 98 8.39 -26.59 3.07
C PHE A 98 8.20 -25.87 1.73
N LYS A 99 7.56 -26.51 0.74
CA LYS A 99 7.26 -25.88 -0.56
C LYS A 99 6.32 -24.68 -0.42
N MET A 100 5.30 -24.77 0.44
CA MET A 100 4.40 -23.65 0.70
C MET A 100 5.12 -22.49 1.37
N GLU A 101 5.97 -22.78 2.36
CA GLU A 101 6.76 -21.77 3.04
C GLU A 101 7.75 -21.09 2.08
N LEU A 102 8.43 -21.86 1.23
CA LEU A 102 9.30 -21.31 0.20
C LEU A 102 8.55 -20.40 -0.77
N LYS A 103 7.34 -20.79 -1.20
CA LYS A 103 6.47 -19.93 -2.03
C LYS A 103 6.05 -18.66 -1.30
N ARG A 104 5.73 -18.75 -0.01
CA ARG A 104 5.37 -17.59 0.82
C ARG A 104 6.52 -16.60 0.90
N LEU A 105 7.74 -17.10 1.16
CA LEU A 105 8.94 -16.27 1.22
C LEU A 105 9.24 -15.59 -0.12
N LYS A 106 9.12 -16.32 -1.24
CA LYS A 106 9.27 -15.73 -2.59
C LYS A 106 8.27 -14.62 -2.86
N ARG A 107 6.99 -14.80 -2.52
CA ARG A 107 5.98 -13.73 -2.69
C ARG A 107 6.32 -12.49 -1.87
N ILE A 108 6.75 -12.66 -0.63
CA ILE A 108 7.17 -11.53 0.22
C ILE A 108 8.37 -10.79 -0.41
N GLU A 109 9.30 -11.52 -1.02
CA GLU A 109 10.46 -10.93 -1.69
C GLU A 109 10.06 -10.19 -2.99
N GLU A 110 9.18 -10.79 -3.80
CA GLU A 110 8.61 -10.16 -5.00
C GLU A 110 7.81 -8.89 -4.67
N GLU A 111 7.02 -8.91 -3.60
CA GLU A 111 6.29 -7.75 -3.10
C GLU A 111 7.24 -6.63 -2.66
N LYS A 112 8.31 -6.97 -1.93
CA LYS A 112 9.35 -6.00 -1.53
C LYS A 112 10.07 -5.40 -2.72
N GLU A 113 10.39 -6.21 -3.72
CA GLU A 113 11.04 -5.76 -4.95
C GLU A 113 10.14 -4.80 -5.71
N THR A 114 8.87 -5.16 -5.87
CA THR A 114 7.87 -4.33 -6.55
C THR A 114 7.71 -2.98 -5.85
N GLU A 115 7.61 -2.98 -4.52
CA GLU A 115 7.52 -1.74 -3.74
C GLU A 115 8.80 -0.90 -3.86
N ARG A 116 9.97 -1.54 -3.88
CA ARG A 116 11.25 -0.84 -4.09
C ARG A 116 11.29 -0.14 -5.44
N LEU A 117 10.91 -0.83 -6.52
CA LEU A 117 10.86 -0.27 -7.87
C LEU A 117 9.85 0.88 -7.97
N ARG A 118 8.70 0.75 -7.30
CA ARG A 118 7.70 1.82 -7.20
C ARG A 118 8.28 3.06 -6.50
N ILE A 119 8.92 2.88 -5.34
CA ILE A 119 9.55 3.97 -4.59
C ILE A 119 10.64 4.64 -5.41
N ASP A 120 11.50 3.86 -6.10
CA ASP A 120 12.55 4.39 -6.97
C ASP A 120 11.96 5.21 -8.14
N GLY A 121 10.88 4.72 -8.76
CA GLY A 121 10.16 5.46 -9.80
C GLY A 121 9.61 6.79 -9.31
N ILE A 122 9.00 6.81 -8.12
CA ILE A 122 8.52 8.04 -7.48
C ILE A 122 9.69 8.98 -7.19
N GLN A 123 10.78 8.48 -6.64
CA GLN A 123 11.95 9.29 -6.30
C GLN A 123 12.58 9.95 -7.54
N LYS A 124 12.64 9.22 -8.67
CA LYS A 124 13.08 9.76 -9.96
C LYS A 124 12.15 10.85 -10.48
N SER A 125 10.84 10.67 -10.34
CA SER A 125 9.84 11.69 -10.71
C SER A 125 10.02 12.96 -9.86
N LEU A 126 10.18 12.79 -8.55
CA LEU A 126 10.39 13.90 -7.62
C LEU A 126 11.70 14.65 -7.93
N ASN A 127 12.79 13.96 -8.27
CA ASN A 127 14.06 14.61 -8.60
C ASN A 127 14.00 15.57 -9.80
N ASN A 128 12.94 15.51 -10.62
CA ASN A 128 12.68 16.43 -11.74
C ASN A 128 11.69 17.56 -11.40
N TYR A 129 11.43 17.82 -10.12
CA TYR A 129 10.52 18.86 -9.70
C TYR A 129 10.98 20.26 -10.17
N ASP A 130 10.01 21.13 -10.46
CA ASP A 130 10.28 22.48 -10.92
C ASP A 130 10.73 23.36 -9.74
N ARG A 131 11.96 23.87 -9.81
CA ARG A 131 12.53 24.74 -8.76
C ARG A 131 11.78 26.06 -8.62
N GLU A 132 11.08 26.52 -9.66
CA GLU A 132 10.27 27.73 -9.60
C GLU A 132 9.07 27.55 -8.65
N VAL A 133 8.59 26.32 -8.47
CA VAL A 133 7.53 26.00 -7.50
C VAL A 133 7.96 26.36 -6.08
N LEU A 134 9.23 26.14 -5.72
CA LEU A 134 9.74 26.49 -4.38
C LEU A 134 9.74 27.99 -4.11
N ALA A 135 9.98 28.80 -5.15
CA ALA A 135 9.93 30.25 -5.03
C ALA A 135 8.49 30.74 -4.78
N GLY A 136 7.50 30.03 -5.34
CA GLY A 136 6.07 30.28 -5.17
C GLY A 136 5.47 29.84 -3.84
N LEU A 137 6.16 29.00 -3.06
CA LEU A 137 5.67 28.56 -1.75
C LEU A 137 5.50 29.75 -0.80
N GLY A 138 4.41 29.76 -0.03
CA GLY A 138 4.22 30.67 1.08
C GLY A 138 5.11 30.35 2.27
N VAL A 139 5.05 31.21 3.29
CA VAL A 139 5.90 31.10 4.50
C VAL A 139 5.60 29.80 5.27
N LYS A 140 4.33 29.42 5.38
CA LYS A 140 3.90 28.21 6.10
C LYS A 140 4.32 26.94 5.37
N GLU A 141 4.14 26.86 4.06
CA GLU A 141 4.54 25.70 3.25
C GLU A 141 6.06 25.50 3.30
N ARG A 142 6.85 26.58 3.15
CA ARG A 142 8.32 26.50 3.27
C ARG A 142 8.77 26.04 4.65
N TYR A 143 8.14 26.55 5.70
CA TYR A 143 8.45 26.14 7.07
C TYR A 143 8.14 24.66 7.27
N PHE A 144 6.97 24.20 6.83
CA PHE A 144 6.56 22.82 6.97
C PHE A 144 7.42 21.87 6.13
N LEU A 145 7.74 22.24 4.90
CA LEU A 145 8.64 21.49 4.03
C LEU A 145 10.05 21.34 4.64
N ARG A 146 10.57 22.39 5.30
CA ARG A 146 11.80 22.30 6.10
C ARG A 146 11.68 21.28 7.22
N LYS A 147 10.54 21.24 7.92
CA LYS A 147 10.31 20.25 8.98
C LYS A 147 10.27 18.84 8.44
N ILE A 148 9.61 18.59 7.31
CA ILE A 148 9.62 17.30 6.63
C ILE A 148 11.05 16.85 6.34
N CYS A 149 11.88 17.74 5.76
CA CYS A 149 13.28 17.43 5.45
C CYS A 149 14.11 17.19 6.72
N GLN A 150 13.91 17.98 7.78
CA GLN A 150 14.60 17.81 9.07
C GLN A 150 14.22 16.50 9.76
N PHE A 151 13.00 16.00 9.53
CA PHE A 151 12.54 14.72 10.06
C PHE A 151 12.86 13.54 9.14
N GLU A 152 13.65 13.77 8.08
CA GLU A 152 14.06 12.74 7.11
C GLU A 152 12.86 12.00 6.49
N GLY A 153 11.72 12.69 6.37
CA GLY A 153 10.50 12.08 5.85
C GLY A 153 9.87 11.03 6.78
N ASN A 154 10.30 10.92 8.04
CA ASN A 154 9.76 9.96 8.99
C ASN A 154 8.29 10.26 9.31
N GLY A 155 7.38 9.38 8.87
CA GLY A 155 5.95 9.63 8.99
C GLY A 155 5.45 9.72 10.42
N ARG A 156 6.03 8.96 11.36
CA ARG A 156 5.66 9.03 12.79
C ARG A 156 6.03 10.38 13.40
N THR A 157 7.22 10.89 13.11
CA THR A 157 7.69 12.19 13.61
C THR A 157 6.90 13.33 13.00
N ILE A 158 6.66 13.28 11.68
CA ILE A 158 5.85 14.28 10.96
C ILE A 158 4.41 14.27 11.49
N TYR A 159 3.79 13.10 11.65
CA TYR A 159 2.46 12.98 12.22
C TYR A 159 2.39 13.55 13.64
N GLY A 160 3.35 13.22 14.49
CA GLY A 160 3.45 13.78 15.84
C GLY A 160 3.67 15.29 15.86
N PHE A 161 4.28 15.87 14.83
CA PHE A 161 4.40 17.31 14.65
C PHE A 161 3.08 17.95 14.21
N ILE A 162 2.38 17.35 13.24
CA ILE A 162 1.05 17.78 12.77
C ILE A 162 0.04 17.80 13.92
N MET A 163 0.00 16.74 14.73
CA MET A 163 -0.92 16.66 15.88
C MET A 163 -0.69 17.75 16.93
N ARG A 164 0.54 18.28 17.02
CA ARG A 164 0.93 19.31 18.00
C ARG A 164 0.80 20.73 17.48
N ASN A 165 0.61 20.92 16.18
CA ASN A 165 0.53 22.23 15.53
C ASN A 165 -0.71 22.26 14.64
N GLU A 166 -1.78 22.91 15.11
CA GLU A 166 -3.00 23.22 14.33
C GLU A 166 -3.35 22.16 13.27
N TYR A 167 -3.77 20.97 13.73
CA TYR A 167 -3.93 19.74 12.93
C TYR A 167 -4.45 19.96 11.51
N GLN A 168 -5.57 20.68 11.36
CA GLN A 168 -6.20 20.92 10.06
C GLN A 168 -5.33 21.73 9.11
N ILE A 169 -4.65 22.76 9.62
CA ILE A 169 -3.79 23.65 8.84
C ILE A 169 -2.54 22.86 8.40
N THR A 170 -1.93 22.09 9.28
CA THR A 170 -0.69 21.38 8.93
C THR A 170 -0.94 20.19 7.97
N TRP A 171 -2.14 19.58 8.01
CA TRP A 171 -2.57 18.62 6.98
C TRP A 171 -2.87 19.27 5.63
N SER A 172 -3.43 20.49 5.61
CA SER A 172 -3.62 21.21 4.35
C SER A 172 -2.28 21.57 3.72
N GLU A 173 -1.28 21.96 4.52
CA GLU A 173 0.07 22.21 3.99
C GLU A 173 0.73 20.95 3.43
N LEU A 174 0.61 19.80 4.11
CA LEU A 174 1.11 18.52 3.59
C LEU A 174 0.46 18.18 2.25
N SER A 175 -0.85 18.38 2.16
CA SER A 175 -1.62 18.11 0.94
C SER A 175 -1.29 19.10 -0.17
N ALA A 176 -1.03 20.37 0.14
CA ALA A 176 -0.61 21.38 -0.82
C ALA A 176 0.75 21.01 -1.44
N LEU A 177 1.73 20.65 -0.61
CA LEU A 177 3.06 20.22 -1.06
C LEU A 177 3.03 18.94 -1.91
N GLU A 178 2.18 17.98 -1.54
CA GLU A 178 1.96 16.77 -2.33
C GLU A 178 1.30 17.09 -3.68
N ASN A 179 0.32 18.00 -3.70
CA ASN A 179 -0.36 18.44 -4.92
C ASN A 179 0.54 19.20 -5.91
N MET A 180 1.63 19.78 -5.40
CA MET A 180 2.65 20.49 -6.19
C MET A 180 3.77 19.55 -6.67
N ASP A 181 3.67 18.24 -6.44
CA ASP A 181 4.68 17.23 -6.79
C ASP A 181 6.07 17.52 -6.18
N VAL A 182 6.12 18.26 -5.06
CA VAL A 182 7.36 18.55 -4.31
C VAL A 182 7.69 17.40 -3.35
N ILE A 183 6.67 16.71 -2.86
CA ILE A 183 6.78 15.55 -1.98
C ILE A 183 5.79 14.46 -2.41
N TYR A 184 6.01 13.23 -1.95
CA TYR A 184 5.06 12.13 -2.08
C TYR A 184 4.78 11.50 -0.72
N VAL A 185 3.51 11.29 -0.39
CA VAL A 185 3.11 10.84 0.95
C VAL A 185 2.69 9.36 0.93
N ILE A 186 3.47 8.52 1.59
CA ILE A 186 3.15 7.10 1.79
C ILE A 186 2.27 6.94 3.03
N ARG A 187 1.07 6.39 2.83
CA ARG A 187 0.04 6.19 3.86
C ARG A 187 -0.29 4.70 4.01
N ASN A 188 -0.62 4.28 5.23
CA ASN A 188 -1.23 2.98 5.52
C ASN A 188 -2.55 3.25 6.25
N GLY A 189 -3.66 3.25 5.51
CA GLY A 189 -4.93 3.77 5.98
C GLY A 189 -4.80 5.24 6.39
N ASN A 190 -5.18 5.56 7.63
CA ASN A 190 -5.08 6.91 8.18
C ASN A 190 -3.69 7.26 8.74
N PHE A 191 -2.74 6.32 8.71
CA PHE A 191 -1.42 6.53 9.28
C PHE A 191 -0.43 7.01 8.23
N LEU A 192 0.27 8.08 8.55
CA LEU A 192 1.40 8.56 7.77
C LEU A 192 2.61 7.64 8.02
N VAL A 193 3.05 6.92 6.99
CA VAL A 193 4.18 5.98 7.07
C VAL A 193 5.49 6.71 6.79
N ARG A 194 5.54 7.42 5.66
CA ARG A 194 6.75 8.13 5.20
C ARG A 194 6.38 9.23 4.22
N VAL A 195 7.20 10.26 4.15
CA VAL A 195 7.16 11.28 3.09
C VAL A 195 8.45 11.16 2.28
N LEU A 196 8.33 10.99 0.97
CA LEU A 196 9.43 11.03 0.02
C LEU A 196 9.56 12.45 -0.53
N TYR A 197 10.79 12.87 -0.80
CA TYR A 197 11.09 14.18 -1.36
C TYR A 197 12.46 14.13 -2.07
N PRO A 198 12.74 15.04 -3.02
CA PRO A 198 14.02 15.08 -3.73
C PRO A 198 15.20 15.29 -2.78
N GLU A 199 16.33 14.60 -3.00
CA GLU A 199 17.50 14.75 -2.11
C GLU A 199 18.06 16.19 -2.11
N SER A 200 17.98 16.88 -3.26
CA SER A 200 18.43 18.26 -3.38
C SER A 200 17.52 19.27 -2.66
N LEU A 201 16.31 18.86 -2.29
CA LEU A 201 15.26 19.77 -1.82
C LEU A 201 15.70 20.61 -0.61
N LEU A 202 16.40 20.01 0.35
CA LEU A 202 16.85 20.75 1.54
C LEU A 202 17.85 21.86 1.19
N ALA A 203 18.72 21.65 0.20
CA ALA A 203 19.65 22.67 -0.28
C ALA A 203 18.90 23.75 -1.07
N ASP A 204 17.97 23.34 -1.92
CA ASP A 204 17.17 24.23 -2.76
C ASP A 204 16.27 25.16 -1.91
N ILE A 205 15.70 24.67 -0.81
CA ILE A 205 14.92 25.51 0.13
C ILE A 205 15.80 26.56 0.81
N LYS A 206 17.01 26.20 1.23
CA LYS A 206 17.94 27.17 1.86
C LYS A 206 18.31 28.30 0.90
N LEU A 207 18.57 27.97 -0.36
CA LEU A 207 18.85 28.95 -1.41
C LEU A 207 17.65 29.87 -1.68
N ALA A 208 16.44 29.31 -1.68
CA ALA A 208 15.21 30.08 -1.87
C ALA A 208 15.00 31.09 -0.73
N ASP A 209 15.24 30.70 0.52
CA ASP A 209 15.14 31.59 1.69
C ASP A 209 16.13 32.77 1.62
N ASP A 210 17.38 32.50 1.21
CA ASP A 210 18.42 33.53 1.06
C ASP A 210 18.11 34.52 -0.07
N SER A 211 17.48 34.04 -1.15
CA SER A 211 17.04 34.88 -2.28
C SER A 211 15.82 35.74 -1.94
N ALA A 212 14.89 35.23 -1.12
CA ALA A 212 13.72 35.95 -0.64
C ALA A 212 14.10 37.12 0.28
N MET A 213 15.22 37.05 1.02
CA MET A 213 15.74 38.15 1.82
C MET A 213 16.40 39.28 1.00
N LYS A 214 16.83 39.02 -0.25
CA LYS A 214 17.51 40.02 -1.10
C LYS A 214 16.58 40.77 -2.06
N HIS A 215 15.35 40.30 -2.25
CA HIS A 215 14.37 40.92 -3.12
C HIS A 215 13.00 41.09 -2.46
N ALA A 216 12.96 41.68 -1.26
CA ALA A 216 11.74 42.25 -0.71
C ALA A 216 11.48 43.64 -1.30
N THR A 217 11.25 43.71 -2.61
CA THR A 217 10.38 44.73 -3.19
C THR A 217 9.17 43.97 -3.73
N PRO A 218 7.94 44.37 -3.37
CA PRO A 218 6.75 43.71 -3.87
C PRO A 218 6.62 44.05 -5.36
N LYS A 219 7.24 43.24 -6.22
CA LYS A 219 6.75 43.13 -7.59
C LYS A 219 5.42 42.42 -7.49
N SER A 220 4.36 43.20 -7.46
CA SER A 220 3.03 42.82 -7.93
C SER A 220 3.22 42.12 -9.29
N LYS A 221 3.41 40.79 -9.26
CA LYS A 221 3.22 39.97 -10.45
C LYS A 221 1.73 40.04 -10.71
N GLU A 222 1.34 40.72 -11.79
CA GLU A 222 0.02 40.52 -12.37
C GLU A 222 -0.14 39.02 -12.61
N GLU A 223 -0.89 38.35 -11.75
CA GLU A 223 -1.21 36.94 -11.95
C GLU A 223 -1.98 36.81 -13.27
N PRO A 224 -1.67 35.81 -14.10
CA PRO A 224 -2.34 35.63 -15.37
C PRO A 224 -3.85 35.43 -15.13
N ASN A 225 -4.68 35.98 -16.02
CA ASN A 225 -6.14 35.93 -16.00
C ASN A 225 -6.67 34.49 -16.23
N VAL A 226 -6.32 33.57 -15.34
CA VAL A 226 -6.64 32.15 -15.42
C VAL A 226 -7.51 31.78 -14.23
N LEU A 227 -8.64 31.15 -14.50
CA LEU A 227 -9.51 30.56 -13.49
C LEU A 227 -9.31 29.05 -13.51
N ASN A 228 -8.86 28.47 -12.39
CA ASN A 228 -8.71 27.03 -12.20
C ASN A 228 -9.57 26.58 -11.02
N PHE A 229 -10.37 25.53 -11.20
CA PHE A 229 -11.13 24.93 -10.10
C PHE A 229 -11.28 23.43 -10.31
N LYS A 230 -11.51 22.73 -9.19
CA LYS A 230 -11.55 21.27 -9.13
C LYS A 230 -12.99 20.80 -8.99
N VAL A 231 -13.32 19.69 -9.64
CA VAL A 231 -14.62 19.04 -9.53
C VAL A 231 -14.44 17.56 -9.19
N SER A 232 -15.12 17.10 -8.15
CA SER A 232 -15.08 15.71 -7.70
C SER A 232 -16.26 14.93 -8.29
N GLU A 233 -16.11 13.62 -8.43
CA GLU A 233 -17.22 12.75 -8.82
C GLU A 233 -18.34 12.82 -7.78
N ASN A 234 -19.58 12.88 -8.25
CA ASN A 234 -20.73 12.96 -7.37
C ASN A 234 -21.00 11.60 -6.70
N ALA A 235 -20.63 11.48 -5.42
CA ALA A 235 -20.82 10.28 -4.62
C ALA A 235 -22.30 9.86 -4.44
N PHE A 236 -23.27 10.73 -4.75
CA PHE A 236 -24.70 10.48 -4.57
C PHE A 236 -25.42 10.05 -5.86
N LYS A 237 -24.68 9.64 -6.90
CA LYS A 237 -25.26 9.15 -8.15
C LYS A 237 -26.15 7.93 -7.90
N LYS A 238 -27.46 8.13 -7.89
CA LYS A 238 -28.45 7.04 -7.94
C LYS A 238 -28.77 6.76 -9.40
N GLU A 239 -28.82 5.49 -9.77
CA GLU A 239 -29.32 5.06 -11.08
C GLU A 239 -30.72 5.67 -11.29
N ASN A 240 -30.90 6.39 -12.41
CA ASN A 240 -32.15 7.01 -12.87
C ASN A 240 -32.49 8.44 -12.41
N GLN A 241 -31.52 9.26 -11.98
CA GLN A 241 -31.72 10.72 -11.83
C GLN A 241 -30.78 11.52 -12.74
N VAL A 242 -31.28 12.64 -13.30
CA VAL A 242 -30.47 13.61 -14.07
C VAL A 242 -29.67 14.47 -13.08
N ILE A 243 -28.63 13.87 -12.50
CA ILE A 243 -27.69 14.54 -11.59
C ILE A 243 -26.35 14.70 -12.31
N PRO A 244 -25.64 15.83 -12.17
CA PRO A 244 -24.30 16.00 -12.72
C PRO A 244 -23.34 14.90 -12.25
N LEU A 245 -22.58 14.33 -13.19
CA LEU A 245 -21.57 13.30 -12.91
C LEU A 245 -20.46 13.81 -11.98
N TYR A 246 -20.11 15.10 -12.13
CA TYR A 246 -19.13 15.78 -11.30
C TYR A 246 -19.78 17.01 -10.68
N GLN A 247 -19.55 17.21 -9.39
CA GLN A 247 -20.04 18.38 -8.65
C GLN A 247 -19.06 18.77 -7.55
N SER A 248 -18.80 20.06 -7.40
CA SER A 248 -18.03 20.61 -6.28
C SER A 248 -18.58 21.96 -5.85
N ILE A 249 -18.29 22.32 -4.60
CA ILE A 249 -18.53 23.66 -4.07
C ILE A 249 -17.15 24.33 -3.99
N GLN A 250 -16.99 25.48 -4.64
CA GLN A 250 -15.74 26.21 -4.71
C GLN A 250 -15.94 27.62 -4.13
N THR A 251 -15.04 28.02 -3.24
CA THR A 251 -14.89 29.42 -2.82
C THR A 251 -13.72 30.02 -3.60
N PHE A 252 -13.92 31.23 -4.13
CA PHE A 252 -12.87 31.99 -4.81
C PHE A 252 -12.38 33.10 -3.87
N GLU A 253 -11.07 33.23 -3.74
CA GLU A 253 -10.45 34.23 -2.86
C GLU A 253 -10.46 35.65 -3.45
N ARG A 254 -10.84 35.77 -4.72
CA ARG A 254 -10.93 37.02 -5.48
C ARG A 254 -12.11 36.97 -6.43
N ASP A 255 -12.63 38.15 -6.75
CA ASP A 255 -13.61 38.30 -7.82
C ASP A 255 -12.97 37.95 -9.17
N PHE A 256 -13.74 37.31 -10.04
CA PHE A 256 -13.35 37.08 -11.42
C PHE A 256 -14.45 37.60 -12.36
N LEU A 257 -14.02 38.24 -13.45
CA LEU A 257 -14.93 38.80 -14.44
C LEU A 257 -14.78 38.04 -15.76
N VAL A 258 -15.84 37.33 -16.16
CA VAL A 258 -15.95 36.79 -17.53
C VAL A 258 -16.55 37.89 -18.41
N LYS A 259 -15.76 38.38 -19.37
CA LYS A 259 -16.13 39.51 -20.22
C LYS A 259 -16.92 39.04 -21.43
N ALA A 260 -17.99 39.75 -21.77
CA ALA A 260 -18.72 39.54 -23.01
C ALA A 260 -17.80 39.77 -24.22
N ASN A 261 -18.01 39.01 -25.29
CA ASN A 261 -17.25 39.08 -26.55
C ASN A 261 -15.75 38.76 -26.43
N VAL A 262 -15.30 38.15 -25.34
CA VAL A 262 -13.95 37.58 -25.22
C VAL A 262 -14.02 36.08 -25.43
N LYS A 263 -13.12 35.53 -26.24
CA LYS A 263 -13.01 34.08 -26.42
C LYS A 263 -12.18 33.50 -25.29
N TYR A 264 -12.64 32.39 -24.73
CA TYR A 264 -11.95 31.66 -23.68
C TYR A 264 -11.68 30.22 -24.13
N VAL A 265 -10.51 29.69 -23.79
CA VAL A 265 -10.22 28.26 -23.84
C VAL A 265 -10.65 27.65 -22.53
N CYS A 266 -11.46 26.61 -22.63
CA CYS A 266 -11.81 25.73 -21.52
C CYS A 266 -11.04 24.42 -21.69
N ALA A 267 -10.19 24.08 -20.74
CA ALA A 267 -9.47 22.81 -20.71
C ALA A 267 -9.98 21.97 -19.54
N ILE A 268 -10.25 20.70 -19.83
CA ILE A 268 -10.72 19.72 -18.85
C ILE A 268 -9.82 18.49 -18.95
N TRP A 269 -9.28 18.04 -17.83
CA TRP A 269 -8.51 16.81 -17.78
C TRP A 269 -8.73 16.07 -16.46
N GLU A 270 -8.71 14.74 -16.56
CA GLU A 270 -8.85 13.83 -15.43
C GLU A 270 -7.48 13.54 -14.81
N ARG A 271 -7.43 13.49 -13.47
CA ARG A 271 -6.23 13.12 -12.70
C ARG A 271 -6.30 11.66 -12.26
N SER A 272 -5.15 11.13 -11.83
CA SER A 272 -4.99 9.77 -11.32
C SER A 272 -5.80 9.45 -10.05
N ASP A 273 -6.36 10.45 -9.39
CA ASP A 273 -7.22 10.35 -8.20
C ASP A 273 -8.72 10.51 -8.50
N CYS A 274 -9.11 10.37 -9.78
CA CYS A 274 -10.49 10.55 -10.28
C CYS A 274 -11.05 11.98 -10.09
N LEU A 275 -10.19 12.97 -9.85
CA LEU A 275 -10.58 14.38 -9.86
C LEU A 275 -10.50 14.98 -11.26
N ILE A 276 -11.44 15.88 -11.56
CA ILE A 276 -11.42 16.68 -12.79
C ILE A 276 -10.91 18.09 -12.48
N ASN A 277 -9.90 18.50 -13.24
CA ASN A 277 -9.47 19.89 -13.29
C ASN A 277 -10.16 20.61 -14.44
N ILE A 278 -10.64 21.82 -14.16
CA ILE A 278 -11.18 22.72 -15.18
C ILE A 278 -10.38 24.02 -15.15
N SER A 279 -9.92 24.44 -16.33
CA SER A 279 -9.22 25.71 -16.53
C SER A 279 -9.94 26.56 -17.56
N LEU A 280 -10.15 27.84 -17.25
CA LEU A 280 -10.72 28.83 -18.15
C LEU A 280 -9.74 30.00 -18.33
N LYS A 281 -9.33 30.24 -19.58
CA LYS A 281 -8.33 31.26 -19.93
C LYS A 281 -8.75 32.06 -21.17
N PRO A 282 -8.62 33.39 -21.19
CA PRO A 282 -8.78 34.18 -22.42
C PRO A 282 -7.80 33.71 -23.52
N VAL A 283 -8.26 33.56 -24.76
CA VAL A 283 -7.44 33.07 -25.89
C VAL A 283 -6.21 33.96 -26.12
N ASP A 284 -6.33 35.26 -25.92
CA ASP A 284 -5.26 36.25 -26.08
C ASP A 284 -4.10 36.07 -25.08
N THR A 285 -4.32 35.34 -23.98
CA THR A 285 -3.29 35.01 -22.98
C THR A 285 -2.48 33.74 -23.29
N ILE A 286 -2.89 32.96 -24.30
CA ILE A 286 -2.27 31.66 -24.66
C ILE A 286 -0.99 31.83 -25.48
N ILE A 287 -0.74 33.01 -26.04
CA ILE A 287 0.38 33.29 -26.95
C ILE A 287 1.77 33.08 -26.27
N ASN A 288 1.82 32.97 -24.93
CA ASN A 288 3.04 32.73 -24.15
C ASN A 288 3.11 31.38 -23.40
N SER A 289 2.13 30.47 -23.54
CA SER A 289 2.19 29.15 -22.88
C SER A 289 2.78 28.09 -23.83
N ARG A 290 3.59 27.16 -23.31
CA ARG A 290 4.08 25.96 -24.05
C ARG A 290 2.96 24.95 -24.36
N GLU A 291 1.70 25.35 -24.23
CA GLU A 291 0.52 24.52 -24.46
C GLU A 291 0.33 24.35 -25.97
N THR A 292 0.15 23.10 -26.43
CA THR A 292 -0.08 22.83 -27.84
C THR A 292 -1.44 23.42 -28.23
N PRO A 293 -1.53 24.30 -29.25
CA PRO A 293 -2.81 24.86 -29.64
C PRO A 293 -3.77 23.74 -30.03
N LEU A 294 -5.02 23.85 -29.56
CA LEU A 294 -6.11 22.96 -29.96
C LEU A 294 -6.15 22.89 -31.49
N TRP A 295 -6.16 21.67 -32.03
CA TRP A 295 -5.96 21.39 -33.45
C TRP A 295 -7.01 21.98 -34.42
N GLN A 296 -7.98 22.76 -33.95
CA GLN A 296 -9.03 23.34 -34.79
C GLN A 296 -9.58 24.65 -34.21
N GLU A 297 -8.83 25.75 -34.32
CA GLU A 297 -9.49 27.04 -34.57
C GLU A 297 -9.64 27.21 -36.09
N PRO A 298 -10.79 27.67 -36.61
CA PRO A 298 -10.90 28.03 -38.01
C PRO A 298 -9.89 29.15 -38.29
N ARG A 299 -8.81 28.78 -38.99
CA ARG A 299 -7.79 29.73 -39.41
C ARG A 299 -8.40 30.68 -40.42
N HIS A 300 -8.09 31.96 -40.31
CA HIS A 300 -8.50 32.93 -41.31
C HIS A 300 -7.88 32.53 -42.66
N ILE A 301 -8.67 32.54 -43.75
CA ILE A 301 -8.23 32.00 -45.05
C ILE A 301 -6.93 32.66 -45.55
N ARG A 302 -6.71 33.92 -45.18
CA ARG A 302 -5.45 34.66 -45.46
C ARG A 302 -4.23 33.99 -44.83
N ASP A 303 -4.33 33.46 -43.62
CA ASP A 303 -3.19 32.86 -42.91
C ASP A 303 -2.84 31.50 -43.50
N VAL A 304 -3.87 30.73 -43.88
CA VAL A 304 -3.70 29.46 -44.62
C VAL A 304 -3.06 29.71 -45.98
N ILE A 305 -3.49 30.75 -46.69
CA ILE A 305 -2.92 31.14 -47.98
C ILE A 305 -1.46 31.59 -47.80
N ASN A 306 -1.17 32.45 -46.83
CA ASN A 306 0.19 32.94 -46.58
C ASN A 306 1.16 31.81 -46.19
N GLU A 307 0.72 30.88 -45.34
CA GLU A 307 1.52 29.71 -44.96
C GLU A 307 1.79 28.79 -46.17
N TYR A 308 0.80 28.60 -47.04
CA TYR A 308 0.97 27.85 -48.30
C TYR A 308 1.99 28.53 -49.22
N TRP A 309 1.93 29.86 -49.39
CA TRP A 309 2.87 30.59 -50.25
C TRP A 309 4.29 30.67 -49.68
N ASN A 310 4.44 30.77 -48.36
CA ASN A 310 5.75 30.79 -47.71
C ASN A 310 6.43 29.42 -47.77
N LYS A 311 5.70 28.32 -47.52
CA LYS A 311 6.24 26.95 -47.70
C LYS A 311 6.66 26.65 -49.14
N LYS A 312 6.04 27.31 -50.12
CA LYS A 312 6.41 27.16 -51.54
C LYS A 312 7.64 27.98 -51.93
N LYS A 313 7.98 29.03 -51.18
CA LYS A 313 9.21 29.83 -51.36
C LYS A 313 10.43 29.15 -50.77
N ASP A 314 10.27 28.39 -49.69
CA ASP A 314 11.37 27.67 -49.03
C ASP A 314 11.66 26.29 -49.66
N GLY A 315 10.92 25.93 -50.71
CA GLY A 315 11.03 24.67 -51.45
C GLY A 315 11.60 24.79 -52.87
N TYR A 316 12.27 25.90 -53.20
CA TYR A 316 13.04 26.10 -54.43
C TYR A 316 14.45 26.62 -54.14
#